data_AF-A0A2S5M8A0-F1
#
_entry.id   AF-A0A2S5M8A0-F1
#
_cell.length_a   1.000
_cell.length_b   1.000
_cell.length_c   1.000
_cell.angle_alpha   90.00
_cell.angle_beta   90.00
_cell.angle_gamma   90.00
#
_symmetry.space_group_name_H-M   'P 1'
#
loop_
_entity.id
_entity.type
_entity.pdbx_description
1 polymer ?
#
loop_
_entity_poly.entity_id
_entity_poly.type
_entity_poly.pdbx_seq_one_letter_code
_entity_poly.pdbx_strand_id
1 'polypeptide(L)'
;MKNMQAEPKETLKNLHLYNIQLEPALQTRVKMLPTKVADYQKAYSNNTEFPPLLVAMYLDPKGEPTYKLIDGWHRYQALMNLGGLTQKVKVRVLEVPRDTSIHKLRYLGGRENLKNGLALTPPDRRELFRSYIRSKSNKEGNRYKSYREIAHELSVIPHQTIARWMVKDFNAVARAMGNNPEYKSDMEPSIHSGVKLTTMPDLSSRDRDLFYIDILEVAKGSCKEERESIIEELRNLLETLETIPLNVIPLPFTDPFPDDPF
;
A
#
# COMPACT_ATOMS: atom_id res chain seq x y z
N MET A 1 -1.64 -26.40 18.30
CA MET A 1 -2.10 -26.62 16.93
C MET A 1 -1.36 -25.65 16.02
N LYS A 2 -0.53 -26.14 15.09
CA LYS A 2 0.13 -25.30 14.08
C LYS A 2 -0.98 -24.72 13.19
N ASN A 3 -1.24 -23.41 13.28
CA ASN A 3 -1.94 -22.72 12.20
C ASN A 3 -0.99 -22.69 11.00
N MET A 4 -1.01 -23.76 10.21
CA MET A 4 -0.59 -23.71 8.81
C MET A 4 -1.47 -22.65 8.16
N GLN A 5 -0.92 -21.44 7.99
CA GLN A 5 -1.46 -20.51 7.02
C GLN A 5 -1.40 -21.26 5.68
N ALA A 6 -2.54 -21.75 5.21
CA ALA A 6 -2.64 -22.39 3.92
C ALA A 6 -2.03 -21.41 2.91
N GLU A 7 -1.00 -21.86 2.19
CA GLU A 7 -0.43 -21.04 1.14
C GLU A 7 -1.56 -20.70 0.16
N PRO A 8 -1.64 -19.43 -0.27
CA PRO A 8 -2.73 -19.00 -1.11
C PRO A 8 -2.69 -19.78 -2.42
N LYS A 9 -3.82 -20.42 -2.76
CA LYS A 9 -3.91 -21.27 -3.94
C LYS A 9 -3.89 -20.39 -5.19
N GLU A 10 -2.91 -20.62 -6.05
CA GLU A 10 -2.78 -19.91 -7.33
C GLU A 10 -3.42 -20.71 -8.46
N THR A 11 -4.29 -20.07 -9.26
CA THR A 11 -4.88 -20.67 -10.47
C THR A 11 -4.86 -19.71 -11.65
N LEU A 12 -4.73 -20.21 -12.87
CA LEU A 12 -4.84 -19.39 -14.08
C LEU A 12 -6.28 -19.41 -14.58
N LYS A 13 -6.85 -18.23 -14.85
CA LYS A 13 -8.21 -18.07 -15.40
C LYS A 13 -8.21 -17.01 -16.51
N ASN A 14 -9.17 -17.11 -17.42
CA ASN A 14 -9.47 -16.04 -18.36
C ASN A 14 -10.65 -15.25 -17.81
N LEU A 15 -10.44 -13.96 -17.53
CA LEU A 15 -11.48 -13.05 -17.06
C LEU A 15 -11.68 -11.90 -18.04
N HIS A 16 -12.88 -11.34 -18.06
CA HIS A 16 -13.09 -10.05 -18.68
C HIS A 16 -12.56 -8.93 -17.76
N LEU A 17 -12.09 -7.83 -18.35
CA LEU A 17 -11.59 -6.68 -17.57
C LEU A 17 -12.65 -6.07 -16.65
N TYR A 18 -13.94 -6.09 -17.03
CA TYR A 18 -15.03 -5.60 -16.17
C TYR A 18 -15.24 -6.41 -14.89
N ASN A 19 -14.80 -7.68 -14.86
CA ASN A 19 -14.90 -8.51 -13.65
C ASN A 19 -13.79 -8.21 -12.64
N ILE A 20 -12.81 -7.39 -13.01
CA ILE A 20 -11.65 -7.06 -12.18
C ILE A 20 -11.83 -5.65 -11.64
N GLN A 21 -11.93 -5.55 -10.31
CA GLN A 21 -12.05 -4.28 -9.62
C GLN A 21 -10.68 -3.64 -9.42
N LEU A 22 -10.58 -2.36 -9.76
CA LEU A 22 -9.43 -1.52 -9.47
C LEU A 22 -9.65 -0.81 -8.12
N GLU A 23 -8.81 -1.13 -7.14
CA GLU A 23 -8.78 -0.41 -5.87
C GLU A 23 -7.44 0.32 -5.77
N PRO A 24 -7.43 1.68 -5.75
CA PRO A 24 -6.19 2.46 -5.69
C PRO A 24 -5.32 2.12 -4.48
N ALA A 25 -5.96 1.84 -3.35
CA ALA A 25 -5.27 1.47 -2.11
C ALA A 25 -4.53 0.13 -2.18
N LEU A 26 -4.82 -0.74 -3.16
CA LEU A 26 -4.08 -1.98 -3.41
C LEU A 26 -2.82 -1.80 -4.25
N GLN A 27 -2.67 -0.65 -4.94
CA GLN A 27 -1.55 -0.45 -5.85
C GLN A 27 -0.29 -0.07 -5.08
N THR A 28 0.81 -0.80 -5.32
CA THR A 28 2.11 -0.50 -4.68
C THR A 28 2.71 0.79 -5.22
N ARG A 29 2.50 1.07 -6.51
CA ARG A 29 3.02 2.26 -7.16
C ARG A 29 2.24 3.50 -6.74
N VAL A 30 2.96 4.59 -6.48
CA VAL A 30 2.36 5.88 -6.10
C VAL A 30 1.66 6.52 -7.30
N LYS A 31 2.23 6.39 -8.50
CA LYS A 31 1.68 6.97 -9.73
C LYS A 31 1.76 5.99 -10.90
N MET A 32 0.74 6.03 -11.75
CA MET A 32 0.79 5.41 -13.07
C MET A 32 1.74 6.22 -13.97
N LEU A 33 2.39 5.53 -14.91
CA LEU A 33 3.29 6.15 -15.89
C LEU A 33 2.64 6.04 -17.27
N PRO A 34 2.05 7.12 -17.81
CA PRO A 34 1.32 7.07 -19.09
C PRO A 34 2.17 6.58 -20.26
N THR A 35 3.45 6.97 -20.28
CA THR A 35 4.41 6.52 -21.30
C THR A 35 4.55 4.99 -21.33
N LYS A 36 4.57 4.34 -20.16
CA LYS A 36 4.66 2.88 -20.08
C LYS A 36 3.37 2.18 -20.47
N VAL A 37 2.22 2.80 -20.21
CA VAL A 37 0.95 2.30 -20.73
C VAL A 37 0.97 2.32 -22.25
N ALA A 38 1.40 3.42 -22.88
CA ALA A 38 1.51 3.52 -24.33
C ALA A 38 2.49 2.49 -24.93
N ASP A 39 3.64 2.27 -24.30
CA ASP A 39 4.61 1.24 -24.68
C ASP A 39 3.95 -0.16 -24.65
N TYR A 40 3.22 -0.47 -23.57
CA TYR A 40 2.53 -1.75 -23.42
C TYR A 40 1.39 -1.92 -24.41
N GLN A 41 0.63 -0.86 -24.71
CA GLN A 41 -0.40 -0.90 -25.74
C GLN A 41 0.19 -1.29 -27.10
N LYS A 42 1.28 -0.63 -27.52
CA LYS A 42 1.97 -0.96 -28.77
C LYS A 42 2.48 -2.39 -28.77
N ALA A 43 3.07 -2.85 -27.67
CA ALA A 43 3.56 -4.21 -27.54
C ALA A 43 2.43 -5.25 -27.62
N TYR A 44 1.29 -5.01 -26.98
CA TYR A 44 0.09 -5.86 -27.10
C TYR A 44 -0.45 -5.88 -28.53
N SER A 45 -0.49 -4.74 -29.22
CA SER A 45 -0.86 -4.69 -30.65
C SER A 45 0.07 -5.51 -31.53
N ASN A 46 1.34 -5.64 -31.14
CA ASN A 46 2.34 -6.47 -31.80
C ASN A 46 2.34 -7.93 -31.32
N ASN A 47 1.31 -8.38 -30.59
CA ASN A 47 1.20 -9.74 -30.02
C ASN A 47 2.37 -10.13 -29.09
N THR A 48 2.99 -9.16 -28.42
CA THR A 48 4.02 -9.45 -27.41
C THR A 48 3.36 -10.12 -26.21
N GLU A 49 3.94 -11.25 -25.77
CA GLU A 49 3.47 -11.92 -24.55
C GLU A 49 3.92 -11.17 -23.30
N PHE A 50 2.97 -10.95 -22.39
CA PHE A 50 3.22 -10.33 -21.10
C PHE A 50 2.90 -11.32 -19.96
N PRO A 51 3.54 -11.16 -18.79
CA PRO A 51 3.12 -11.85 -17.59
C PRO A 51 1.62 -11.61 -17.31
N PRO A 52 0.87 -12.63 -16.84
CA PRO A 52 -0.54 -12.49 -16.54
C PRO A 52 -0.78 -11.42 -15.47
N LEU A 53 -1.96 -10.81 -15.47
CA LEU A 53 -2.38 -9.93 -14.38
C LEU A 53 -2.53 -10.75 -13.11
N LEU A 54 -2.18 -10.19 -11.96
CA LEU A 54 -2.40 -10.85 -10.68
C LEU A 54 -3.61 -10.23 -9.98
N VAL A 55 -4.58 -11.08 -9.66
CA VAL A 55 -5.80 -10.68 -8.96
C VAL A 55 -5.94 -11.45 -7.66
N ALA A 56 -6.35 -10.76 -6.61
CA ALA A 56 -6.83 -11.40 -5.39
C ALA A 56 -8.31 -11.78 -5.57
N MET A 57 -8.67 -13.00 -5.20
CA MET A 57 -10.06 -13.45 -5.19
C MET A 57 -10.48 -13.83 -3.78
N TYR A 58 -11.63 -13.30 -3.36
CA TYR A 58 -12.33 -13.70 -2.16
C TYR A 58 -13.82 -13.87 -2.47
N LEU A 59 -14.49 -14.68 -1.66
CA LEU A 59 -15.93 -14.89 -1.75
C LEU A 59 -16.66 -13.79 -0.97
N ASP A 60 -17.67 -13.19 -1.60
CA ASP A 60 -18.57 -12.25 -0.95
C ASP A 60 -19.53 -12.99 0.03
N PRO A 61 -20.35 -12.28 0.84
CA PRO A 61 -21.34 -12.92 1.72
C PRO A 61 -22.35 -13.83 0.99
N LYS A 62 -22.56 -13.62 -0.32
CA LYS A 62 -23.49 -14.38 -1.16
C LYS A 62 -22.80 -15.59 -1.79
N GLY A 63 -21.50 -15.77 -1.58
CA GLY A 63 -20.70 -16.85 -2.17
C GLY A 63 -20.15 -16.53 -3.56
N GLU A 64 -20.32 -15.31 -4.06
CA GLU A 64 -19.87 -14.89 -5.38
C GLU A 64 -18.39 -14.43 -5.34
N PRO A 65 -17.56 -14.83 -6.32
CA PRO A 65 -16.16 -14.45 -6.37
C PRO A 65 -15.99 -12.99 -6.78
N THR A 66 -15.33 -12.21 -5.94
CA THR A 66 -14.89 -10.85 -6.28
C THR A 66 -13.40 -10.86 -6.62
N TYR A 67 -13.02 -10.23 -7.73
CA TYR A 67 -11.62 -10.13 -8.17
C TYR A 67 -11.11 -8.71 -8.02
N LYS A 68 -10.00 -8.53 -7.31
CA LYS A 68 -9.32 -7.24 -7.15
C LYS A 68 -7.93 -7.27 -7.75
N LEU A 69 -7.56 -6.26 -8.53
CA LEU A 69 -6.23 -6.17 -9.13
C LEU A 69 -5.17 -5.86 -8.06
N ILE A 70 -4.15 -6.71 -7.94
CA ILE A 70 -3.02 -6.50 -7.01
C ILE A 70 -1.69 -6.26 -7.73
N ASP A 71 -1.47 -6.82 -8.93
CA ASP A 71 -0.32 -6.48 -9.79
C ASP A 71 -0.73 -6.36 -11.26
N GLY A 72 0.02 -5.55 -12.01
CA GLY A 72 -0.17 -5.34 -13.44
C GLY A 72 -1.00 -4.10 -13.78
N TRP A 73 -0.98 -3.06 -12.95
CA TRP A 73 -1.77 -1.83 -13.15
C TRP A 73 -1.59 -1.21 -14.55
N HIS A 74 -0.34 -1.05 -15.01
CA HIS A 74 -0.05 -0.54 -16.36
C HIS A 74 -0.53 -1.50 -17.46
N ARG A 75 -0.42 -2.82 -17.25
CA ARG A 75 -0.88 -3.85 -18.20
C ARG A 75 -2.40 -3.83 -18.32
N TYR A 76 -3.10 -3.74 -17.19
CA TYR A 76 -4.56 -3.59 -17.13
C TYR A 76 -5.00 -2.36 -17.92
N GLN A 77 -4.38 -1.19 -17.66
CA GLN A 77 -4.73 0.04 -18.37
C GLN A 77 -4.46 -0.05 -19.87
N ALA A 78 -3.35 -0.67 -20.27
CA ALA A 78 -3.03 -0.86 -21.68
C ALA A 78 -4.07 -1.74 -22.40
N LEU A 79 -4.47 -2.84 -21.78
CA LEU A 79 -5.50 -3.75 -22.32
C LEU A 79 -6.88 -3.05 -22.36
N MET A 80 -7.20 -2.28 -21.33
CA MET A 80 -8.42 -1.49 -21.25
C MET A 80 -8.49 -0.46 -22.39
N ASN A 81 -7.39 0.21 -22.69
CA ASN A 81 -7.35 1.17 -23.80
C ASN A 81 -7.40 0.51 -25.19
N LEU A 82 -7.01 -0.77 -25.32
CA LEU A 82 -7.01 -1.49 -26.60
C LEU A 82 -8.36 -2.11 -26.93
N GLY A 83 -8.95 -2.82 -25.98
CA GLY A 83 -10.15 -3.63 -26.20
C GLY A 83 -11.34 -3.24 -25.33
N GLY A 84 -11.21 -2.22 -24.49
CA GLY A 84 -12.23 -1.81 -23.55
C GLY A 84 -12.53 -2.87 -22.49
N LEU A 85 -13.67 -2.72 -21.82
CA LEU A 85 -14.08 -3.57 -20.69
C LEU A 85 -14.36 -5.03 -21.08
N THR A 86 -14.72 -5.29 -22.35
CA THR A 86 -15.09 -6.61 -22.86
C THR A 86 -13.89 -7.48 -23.20
N GLN A 87 -12.67 -6.93 -23.19
CA GLN A 87 -11.45 -7.68 -23.45
C GLN A 87 -11.28 -8.85 -22.46
N LYS A 88 -11.09 -10.06 -22.99
CA LYS A 88 -10.70 -11.23 -22.20
C LYS A 88 -9.18 -11.23 -21.99
N VAL A 89 -8.76 -11.48 -20.76
CA VAL A 89 -7.35 -11.44 -20.37
C VAL A 89 -7.02 -12.65 -19.50
N LYS A 90 -5.80 -13.17 -19.67
CA LYS A 90 -5.25 -14.22 -18.81
C LYS A 90 -4.83 -13.61 -17.48
N VAL A 91 -5.42 -14.10 -16.40
CA VAL A 91 -5.12 -13.68 -15.04
C VAL A 91 -4.64 -14.85 -14.20
N ARG A 92 -3.75 -14.57 -13.26
CA ARG A 92 -3.41 -15.45 -12.16
C ARG A 92 -4.22 -15.01 -10.95
N VAL A 93 -5.03 -15.92 -10.46
CA VAL A 93 -5.95 -15.73 -9.34
C VAL A 93 -5.29 -16.25 -8.07
N LEU A 94 -5.17 -15.38 -7.09
CA LEU A 94 -4.71 -15.69 -5.75
C LEU A 94 -5.93 -15.79 -4.82
N GLU A 95 -6.27 -16.99 -4.41
CA GLU A 95 -7.35 -17.20 -3.43
C GLU A 95 -6.90 -16.71 -2.05
N VAL A 96 -7.63 -15.76 -1.51
CA VAL A 96 -7.34 -15.13 -0.21
C VAL A 96 -8.57 -15.15 0.70
N PRO A 97 -8.38 -15.34 2.01
CA PRO A 97 -9.45 -15.16 2.99
C PRO A 97 -10.08 -13.77 2.88
N ARG A 98 -11.39 -13.67 3.14
CA ARG A 98 -12.14 -12.40 3.06
C ARG A 98 -11.63 -11.33 4.05
N ASP A 99 -11.07 -11.77 5.16
CA ASP A 99 -10.46 -10.95 6.21
C ASP A 99 -8.98 -10.59 5.95
N THR A 100 -8.46 -10.93 4.77
CA THR A 100 -7.10 -10.53 4.39
C THR A 100 -6.98 -9.01 4.34
N SER A 101 -6.07 -8.46 5.15
CA SER A 101 -5.87 -7.01 5.23
C SER A 101 -5.41 -6.41 3.90
N ILE A 102 -5.78 -5.15 3.68
CA ILE A 102 -5.40 -4.44 2.45
C ILE A 102 -3.87 -4.35 2.31
N HIS A 103 -3.17 -4.21 3.43
CA HIS A 103 -1.71 -4.15 3.47
C HIS A 103 -1.08 -5.46 3.03
N LYS A 104 -1.69 -6.60 3.36
CA LYS A 104 -1.22 -7.91 2.93
C LYS A 104 -1.38 -8.06 1.42
N LEU A 105 -2.54 -7.71 0.88
CA LEU A 105 -2.78 -7.74 -0.56
C LEU A 105 -1.84 -6.80 -1.32
N ARG A 106 -1.64 -5.59 -0.82
CA ARG A 106 -0.70 -4.61 -1.39
C ARG A 106 0.74 -5.11 -1.35
N TYR A 107 1.18 -5.70 -0.24
CA TYR A 107 2.50 -6.33 -0.14
C TYR A 107 2.67 -7.48 -1.15
N LEU A 108 1.66 -8.35 -1.29
CA LEU A 108 1.69 -9.46 -2.24
C LEU A 108 1.81 -8.96 -3.69
N GLY A 109 1.04 -7.94 -4.05
CA GLY A 109 1.13 -7.26 -5.35
C GLY A 109 2.51 -6.64 -5.61
N GLY A 110 3.05 -5.93 -4.61
CA GLY A 110 4.37 -5.32 -4.71
C GLY A 110 5.50 -6.34 -4.83
N ARG A 111 5.42 -7.45 -4.10
CA ARG A 111 6.36 -8.58 -4.23
C ARG A 111 6.34 -9.18 -5.63
N GLU A 112 5.16 -9.24 -6.26
CA GLU A 112 5.05 -9.72 -7.63
C GLU A 112 5.63 -8.71 -8.65
N ASN A 113 5.40 -7.41 -8.45
CA ASN A 113 6.04 -6.38 -9.27
C ASN A 113 7.57 -6.47 -9.20
N LEU A 114 8.17 -6.87 -8.07
CA LEU A 114 9.62 -7.07 -7.98
C LEU A 114 10.14 -8.16 -8.93
N LYS A 115 9.33 -9.17 -9.25
CA LYS A 115 9.72 -10.26 -10.14
C LYS A 115 9.51 -9.92 -11.61
N ASN A 116 8.35 -9.35 -11.92
CA ASN A 116 7.83 -9.27 -13.29
C ASN A 116 7.49 -7.84 -13.74
N GLY A 117 7.68 -6.86 -12.88
CA GLY A 117 7.26 -5.48 -13.09
C GLY A 117 8.41 -4.52 -13.37
N LEU A 118 8.03 -3.26 -13.56
CA LEU A 118 8.99 -2.17 -13.68
C LEU A 118 9.73 -1.98 -12.35
N ALA A 119 10.99 -1.55 -12.41
CA ALA A 119 11.78 -1.22 -11.24
C ALA A 119 11.05 -0.19 -10.35
N LEU A 120 10.99 -0.45 -9.05
CA LEU A 120 10.32 0.43 -8.08
C LEU A 120 11.14 1.71 -7.88
N THR A 121 10.45 2.86 -7.92
CA THR A 121 11.04 4.15 -7.56
C THR A 121 11.30 4.22 -6.04
N PRO A 122 12.15 5.13 -5.54
CA PRO A 122 12.39 5.24 -4.10
C PRO A 122 11.10 5.43 -3.26
N PRO A 123 10.11 6.25 -3.69
CA PRO A 123 8.80 6.30 -3.03
C PRO A 123 8.06 4.96 -3.04
N ASP A 124 8.02 4.26 -4.18
CA ASP A 124 7.33 2.97 -4.28
C ASP A 124 7.98 1.90 -3.36
N ARG A 125 9.31 1.92 -3.22
CA ARG A 125 10.04 1.02 -2.31
C ARG A 125 9.66 1.28 -0.85
N ARG A 126 9.50 2.55 -0.45
CA ARG A 126 9.07 2.90 0.90
C ARG A 126 7.63 2.49 1.16
N GLU A 127 6.76 2.60 0.16
CA GLU A 127 5.39 2.11 0.25
C GLU A 127 5.33 0.58 0.36
N LEU A 128 6.11 -0.14 -0.44
CA LEU A 128 6.24 -1.60 -0.31
C LEU A 128 6.70 -2.00 1.10
N PHE A 129 7.70 -1.31 1.64
CA PHE A 129 8.17 -1.51 3.01
C PHE A 129 7.05 -1.26 4.05
N ARG A 130 6.29 -0.16 3.91
CA ARG A 130 5.18 0.14 4.82
C ARG A 130 4.10 -0.94 4.78
N SER A 131 3.71 -1.39 3.60
CA SER A 131 2.75 -2.49 3.45
C SER A 131 3.26 -3.79 4.06
N TYR A 132 4.55 -4.10 3.91
CA TYR A 132 5.17 -5.28 4.52
C TYR A 132 5.08 -5.28 6.06
N ILE A 133 5.36 -4.14 6.69
CA ILE A 133 5.27 -4.01 8.15
C ILE A 133 3.82 -4.02 8.62
N ARG A 134 2.93 -3.26 7.98
CA ARG A 134 1.50 -3.20 8.35
C ARG A 134 0.78 -4.53 8.13
N SER A 135 1.21 -5.31 7.14
CA SER A 135 0.70 -6.67 6.94
C SER A 135 1.24 -7.68 7.96
N LYS A 136 2.02 -7.24 8.95
CA LYS A 136 2.72 -8.08 9.94
C LYS A 136 3.63 -9.14 9.30
N SER A 137 4.08 -8.94 8.05
CA SER A 137 4.96 -9.91 7.37
C SER A 137 6.37 -9.92 7.94
N ASN A 138 6.71 -8.93 8.78
CA ASN A 138 7.93 -8.87 9.58
C ASN A 138 7.93 -9.80 10.81
N LYS A 139 6.85 -10.56 11.05
CA LYS A 139 6.76 -11.54 12.14
C LYS A 139 6.76 -12.96 11.59
N GLU A 140 7.40 -13.84 12.33
CA GLU A 140 7.33 -15.29 12.16
C GLU A 140 6.88 -15.89 13.49
N GLY A 141 5.58 -16.21 13.59
CA GLY A 141 4.96 -16.53 14.87
C GLY A 141 5.05 -15.35 15.84
N ASN A 142 5.70 -15.57 16.99
CA ASN A 142 5.90 -14.53 18.01
C ASN A 142 7.23 -13.78 17.87
N ARG A 143 8.10 -14.19 16.92
CA ARG A 143 9.42 -13.61 16.70
C ARG A 143 9.35 -12.52 15.62
N TYR A 144 10.06 -11.41 15.83
CA TYR A 144 10.31 -10.44 14.76
C TYR A 144 11.51 -10.88 13.91
N LYS A 145 11.37 -10.76 12.59
CA LYS A 145 12.46 -10.91 11.63
C LYS A 145 13.49 -9.81 11.82
N SER A 146 14.77 -10.14 11.75
CA SER A 146 15.88 -9.21 11.72
C SER A 146 15.83 -8.31 10.48
N TYR A 147 16.50 -7.16 10.53
CA TYR A 147 16.58 -6.26 9.38
C TYR A 147 17.24 -6.90 8.15
N ARG A 148 18.12 -7.88 8.34
CA ARG A 148 18.75 -8.64 7.25
C ARG A 148 17.77 -9.62 6.60
N GLU A 149 16.97 -10.33 7.39
CA GLU A 149 15.89 -11.19 6.87
C GLU A 149 14.86 -10.37 6.08
N ILE A 150 14.46 -9.21 6.61
CA ILE A 150 13.53 -8.30 5.91
C ILE A 150 14.16 -7.80 4.59
N ALA A 151 15.44 -7.42 4.61
CA ALA A 151 16.15 -6.98 3.41
C ALA A 151 16.24 -8.08 2.34
N HIS A 152 16.45 -9.33 2.76
CA HIS A 152 16.46 -10.47 1.85
C HIS A 152 15.09 -10.66 1.18
N GLU A 153 14.00 -10.61 1.94
CA GLU A 153 12.64 -10.76 1.41
C GLU A 153 12.21 -9.63 0.48
N LEU A 154 12.62 -8.40 0.76
CA LEU A 154 12.29 -7.25 -0.09
C LEU A 154 13.27 -7.09 -1.27
N SER A 155 14.47 -7.65 -1.16
CA SER A 155 15.56 -7.74 -2.16
C SER A 155 16.10 -6.42 -2.76
N VAL A 156 15.30 -5.36 -2.82
CA VAL A 156 15.62 -4.06 -3.44
C VAL A 156 15.94 -2.96 -2.44
N ILE A 157 15.86 -3.26 -1.14
CA ILE A 157 16.00 -2.30 -0.05
C ILE A 157 17.10 -2.80 0.90
N PRO A 158 18.22 -2.05 1.03
CA PRO A 158 19.27 -2.41 1.97
C PRO A 158 18.79 -2.42 3.43
N HIS A 159 19.35 -3.34 4.24
CA HIS A 159 18.99 -3.47 5.66
C HIS A 159 19.17 -2.18 6.48
N GLN A 160 20.19 -1.36 6.16
CA GLN A 160 20.41 -0.06 6.81
C GLN A 160 19.27 0.92 6.54
N THR A 161 18.77 0.95 5.30
CA THR A 161 17.62 1.77 4.90
C THR A 161 16.35 1.29 5.61
N ILE A 162 16.14 -0.02 5.68
CA ILE A 162 15.05 -0.63 6.44
C ILE A 162 15.09 -0.20 7.90
N ALA A 163 16.26 -0.25 8.55
CA ALA A 163 16.39 0.13 9.95
C ALA A 163 16.05 1.63 10.16
N ARG A 164 16.57 2.52 9.30
CA ARG A 164 16.24 3.96 9.33
C ARG A 164 14.75 4.21 9.13
N TRP A 165 14.12 3.53 8.17
CA TRP A 165 12.68 3.67 7.92
C TRP A 165 11.83 3.05 9.02
N MET A 166 12.26 1.96 9.64
CA MET A 166 11.56 1.36 10.78
C MET A 166 11.50 2.34 11.96
N VAL A 167 12.62 2.99 12.31
CA VAL A 167 12.65 3.99 13.38
C VAL A 167 11.74 5.18 13.04
N LYS A 168 11.77 5.65 11.78
CA LYS A 168 11.02 6.83 11.34
C LYS A 168 9.51 6.58 11.20
N ASP A 169 9.12 5.48 10.56
CA ASP A 169 7.73 5.20 10.19
C ASP A 169 7.03 4.27 11.19
N PHE A 170 7.77 3.47 11.97
CA PHE A 170 7.23 2.41 12.86
C PHE A 170 8.02 2.29 14.18
N ASN A 171 8.22 3.40 14.89
CA ASN A 171 9.02 3.47 16.12
C ASN A 171 8.63 2.39 17.17
N ALA A 172 7.34 2.12 17.35
CA ALA A 172 6.88 1.08 18.28
C ALA A 172 7.38 -0.33 17.89
N VAL A 173 7.35 -0.65 16.59
CA VAL A 173 7.88 -1.91 16.07
C VAL A 173 9.39 -1.95 16.20
N ALA A 174 10.10 -0.85 15.89
CA ALA A 174 11.55 -0.76 16.05
C ALA A 174 11.99 -1.04 17.50
N ARG A 175 11.30 -0.46 18.49
CA ARG A 175 11.56 -0.70 19.92
C ARG A 175 11.31 -2.16 20.31
N ALA A 176 10.21 -2.74 19.84
CA ALA A 176 9.88 -4.14 20.10
C ALA A 176 10.92 -5.11 19.49
N MET A 177 11.48 -4.76 18.32
CA MET A 177 12.56 -5.53 17.70
C MET A 177 13.87 -5.40 18.48
N GLY A 178 14.22 -4.21 18.99
CA GLY A 178 15.46 -3.97 19.75
C GLY A 178 15.48 -4.55 21.16
N ASN A 179 14.31 -4.79 21.77
CA ASN A 179 14.20 -5.41 23.10
C ASN A 179 14.27 -6.95 23.07
N ASN A 180 14.43 -7.56 21.90
CA ASN A 180 14.55 -9.02 21.78
C ASN A 180 15.97 -9.45 22.19
N PRO A 181 16.16 -10.28 23.24
CA PRO A 181 17.48 -10.59 23.81
C PRO A 181 18.46 -11.28 22.84
N GLU A 182 18.00 -11.82 21.71
CA GLU A 182 18.86 -12.37 20.65
C GLU A 182 19.65 -11.32 19.84
N TYR A 183 19.30 -10.02 19.93
CA TYR A 183 19.87 -8.98 19.05
C TYR A 183 20.29 -7.73 19.82
N LYS A 184 21.16 -7.91 20.83
CA LYS A 184 21.81 -6.81 21.56
C LYS A 184 23.12 -6.29 20.92
N SER A 185 23.45 -6.65 19.68
CA SER A 185 24.65 -6.13 19.00
C SER A 185 24.29 -5.09 17.93
N ASP A 186 25.00 -3.95 18.00
CA ASP A 186 25.35 -3.06 16.89
C ASP A 186 24.36 -1.95 16.49
N MET A 187 23.73 -1.25 17.43
CA MET A 187 23.06 0.01 17.08
C MET A 187 23.16 1.09 18.16
N GLU A 188 24.34 1.69 18.28
CA GLU A 188 24.39 3.12 18.64
C GLU A 188 23.99 3.94 17.40
N PRO A 189 23.10 4.93 17.54
CA PRO A 189 22.67 5.74 16.41
C PRO A 189 23.77 6.73 16.02
N SER A 190 24.54 6.41 14.98
CA SER A 190 25.40 7.39 14.31
C SER A 190 24.52 8.45 13.62
N ILE A 191 24.45 9.64 14.23
CA ILE A 191 23.84 10.85 13.68
C ILE A 191 24.83 11.46 12.68
N HIS A 192 24.90 10.99 11.44
CA HIS A 192 25.67 11.67 10.39
C HIS A 192 24.85 11.90 9.10
N SER A 193 24.59 13.20 8.88
CA SER A 193 24.48 14.00 7.64
C SER A 193 24.01 13.42 6.30
N GLY A 194 23.02 14.10 5.70
CA GLY A 194 22.71 14.16 4.26
C GLY A 194 21.41 13.43 3.88
N VAL A 195 20.41 13.99 3.22
CA VAL A 195 20.21 15.20 2.40
C VAL A 195 18.77 15.67 2.70
N LYS A 196 18.52 16.98 2.88
CA LYS A 196 17.16 17.53 2.97
C LYS A 196 16.51 17.42 1.59
N LEU A 197 15.65 16.43 1.39
CA LEU A 197 14.74 16.39 0.25
C LEU A 197 13.59 17.35 0.50
N THR A 198 13.48 18.32 -0.41
CA THR A 198 12.44 19.33 -0.53
C THR A 198 11.04 18.73 -0.62
N THR A 199 10.08 19.58 -0.24
CA THR A 199 8.62 19.40 -0.17
C THR A 199 8.04 18.40 -1.18
N MET A 200 7.39 17.35 -0.67
CA MET A 200 6.55 16.44 -1.45
C MET A 200 5.21 17.12 -1.79
N PRO A 201 4.66 16.88 -2.99
CA PRO A 201 3.30 17.29 -3.33
C PRO A 201 2.28 16.47 -2.54
N ASP A 202 1.13 17.09 -2.26
CA ASP A 202 0.07 16.56 -1.42
C ASP A 202 -0.43 15.17 -1.89
N LEU A 203 -0.37 14.19 -0.99
CA LEU A 203 -0.89 12.82 -1.13
C LEU A 203 -2.17 12.60 -0.28
N SER A 204 -2.78 13.69 0.21
CA SER A 204 -3.81 13.66 1.24
C SER A 204 -4.99 12.76 0.92
N SER A 205 -5.41 12.56 -0.33
CA SER A 205 -6.56 11.70 -0.63
C SER A 205 -6.26 10.21 -0.39
N ARG A 206 -5.11 9.72 -0.85
CA ARG A 206 -4.74 8.29 -0.72
C ARG A 206 -4.33 7.94 0.69
N ASP A 207 -3.57 8.83 1.35
CA ASP A 207 -3.16 8.61 2.73
C ASP A 207 -4.36 8.74 3.68
N ARG A 208 -5.36 9.59 3.36
CA ARG A 208 -6.69 9.57 4.01
C ARG A 208 -7.37 8.23 3.83
N ASP A 209 -7.49 7.70 2.61
CA ASP A 209 -8.15 6.41 2.38
C ASP A 209 -7.49 5.25 3.15
N LEU A 210 -6.15 5.18 3.13
CA LEU A 210 -5.40 4.19 3.91
C LEU A 210 -5.57 4.39 5.41
N PHE A 211 -5.61 5.64 5.89
CA PHE A 211 -5.85 5.96 7.29
C PHE A 211 -7.28 5.57 7.73
N TYR A 212 -8.29 5.84 6.90
CA TYR A 212 -9.67 5.40 7.15
C TYR A 212 -9.76 3.88 7.21
N ILE A 213 -9.06 3.17 6.31
CA ILE A 213 -9.02 1.71 6.34
C ILE A 213 -8.32 1.19 7.59
N ASP A 214 -7.20 1.82 8.01
CA ASP A 214 -6.50 1.47 9.25
C ASP A 214 -7.42 1.64 10.48
N ILE A 215 -8.16 2.75 10.54
CA ILE A 215 -9.19 2.98 11.59
C ILE A 215 -10.26 1.90 11.53
N LEU A 216 -10.77 1.56 10.35
CA LEU A 216 -11.80 0.54 10.20
C LEU A 216 -11.31 -0.87 10.56
N GLU A 217 -10.05 -1.21 10.26
CA GLU A 217 -9.44 -2.48 10.67
C GLU A 217 -9.27 -2.55 12.19
N VAL A 218 -8.82 -1.47 12.82
CA VAL A 218 -8.75 -1.36 14.29
C VAL A 218 -10.14 -1.49 14.90
N ALA A 219 -11.11 -0.72 14.41
CA ALA A 219 -12.49 -0.75 14.87
C ALA A 219 -13.10 -2.14 14.73
N LYS A 220 -12.90 -2.84 13.61
CA LYS A 220 -13.35 -4.23 13.41
C LYS A 220 -12.80 -5.21 14.44
N GLY A 221 -11.63 -4.93 15.00
CA GLY A 221 -11.02 -5.72 16.08
C GLY A 221 -11.48 -5.33 17.49
N SER A 222 -12.03 -4.13 17.67
CA SER A 222 -12.49 -3.62 18.98
C SER A 222 -13.81 -4.26 19.41
N CYS A 223 -14.02 -4.42 20.72
CA CYS A 223 -15.29 -4.90 21.26
C CYS A 223 -16.40 -3.84 21.09
N LYS A 224 -17.66 -4.23 21.31
CA LYS A 224 -18.81 -3.34 21.11
C LYS A 224 -18.71 -2.11 22.03
N GLU A 225 -18.30 -2.29 23.29
CA GLU A 225 -18.16 -1.18 24.24
C GLU A 225 -17.06 -0.19 23.82
N GLU A 226 -15.91 -0.67 23.33
CA GLU A 226 -14.82 0.18 22.83
C GLU A 226 -15.25 1.01 21.62
N ARG A 227 -16.03 0.43 20.70
CA ARG A 227 -16.54 1.17 19.53
C ARG A 227 -17.51 2.26 19.94
N GLU A 228 -18.41 1.98 20.88
CA GLU A 228 -19.38 2.97 21.38
C GLU A 228 -18.65 4.12 22.09
N SER A 229 -17.61 3.84 22.88
CA SER A 229 -16.78 4.86 23.51
C SER A 229 -16.07 5.76 22.49
N ILE A 230 -15.50 5.18 21.43
CA ILE A 230 -14.82 5.95 20.37
C ILE A 230 -15.82 6.82 19.59
N ILE A 231 -17.01 6.31 19.29
CA ILE A 231 -18.07 7.07 18.61
C ILE A 231 -18.47 8.29 19.44
N GLU A 232 -18.60 8.12 20.76
CA GLU A 232 -18.98 9.21 21.65
C GLU A 232 -17.87 10.28 21.77
N GLU A 233 -16.60 9.87 21.86
CA GLU A 233 -15.47 10.80 21.81
C GLU A 233 -15.42 11.60 20.50
N LEU A 234 -15.68 10.94 19.36
CA LEU A 234 -15.71 11.61 18.06
C LEU A 234 -16.87 12.60 17.93
N ARG A 235 -18.04 12.28 18.49
CA ARG A 235 -19.18 13.21 18.56
C ARG A 235 -18.85 14.44 19.37
N ASN A 236 -18.28 14.25 20.56
CA ASN A 236 -17.84 15.36 21.42
C ASN A 236 -16.79 16.23 20.73
N LEU A 237 -15.85 15.63 20.01
CA LEU A 237 -14.85 16.36 19.22
C LEU A 237 -15.48 17.17 18.09
N LEU A 238 -16.44 16.60 17.36
CA LEU A 238 -17.18 17.31 16.30
C LEU A 238 -17.95 18.50 16.87
N GLU A 239 -18.67 18.32 17.97
CA GLU A 239 -19.40 19.39 18.65
C GLU A 239 -18.46 20.48 19.18
N THR A 240 -17.28 20.08 19.68
CA THR A 240 -16.22 21.03 20.06
C THR A 240 -15.69 21.81 18.86
N LEU A 241 -15.52 21.17 17.71
CA LEU A 241 -15.06 21.83 16.48
C LEU A 241 -16.11 22.77 15.90
N GLU A 242 -17.40 22.44 16.01
CA GLU A 242 -18.50 23.30 15.58
C GLU A 242 -18.68 24.53 16.47
N THR A 243 -18.32 24.43 17.75
CA THR A 243 -18.38 25.53 18.72
C THR A 243 -17.14 26.42 18.72
N ILE A 244 -16.04 25.98 18.10
CA ILE A 244 -14.87 26.84 17.86
C ILE A 244 -15.24 27.82 16.74
N PRO A 245 -15.34 29.14 17.02
CA PRO A 245 -15.56 30.11 15.98
C PRO A 245 -14.41 30.01 14.98
N LEU A 246 -14.73 29.86 13.69
CA LEU A 246 -13.79 29.96 12.59
C LEU A 246 -13.19 31.36 12.60
N ASN A 247 -12.17 31.57 13.42
CA ASN A 247 -11.35 32.78 13.42
C ASN A 247 -10.37 32.67 12.24
N VAL A 248 -10.94 32.48 11.04
CA VAL A 248 -10.23 32.62 9.79
C VAL A 248 -10.06 34.12 9.65
N ILE A 249 -8.94 34.63 10.13
CA ILE A 249 -8.47 35.93 9.66
C ILE A 249 -8.22 35.70 8.17
N PRO A 250 -9.04 36.26 7.25
CA PRO A 250 -8.69 36.18 5.85
C PRO A 250 -7.31 36.81 5.74
N LEU A 251 -6.35 36.06 5.18
CA LEU A 251 -5.09 36.67 4.80
C LEU A 251 -5.46 37.89 3.95
N PRO A 252 -4.96 39.10 4.29
CA PRO A 252 -5.24 40.27 3.48
C PRO A 252 -4.87 39.90 2.05
N PHE A 253 -5.80 40.15 1.13
CA PHE A 253 -5.55 40.01 -0.29
C PHE A 253 -4.45 41.03 -0.60
N THR A 254 -3.20 40.60 -0.55
CA THR A 254 -2.09 41.41 -1.03
C THR A 254 -2.30 41.46 -2.53
N ASP A 255 -2.65 42.64 -3.04
CA ASP A 255 -2.65 42.89 -4.48
C ASP A 255 -1.34 42.32 -5.05
N PRO A 256 -1.40 41.48 -6.11
CA PRO A 256 -0.20 41.07 -6.79
C PRO A 256 0.53 42.35 -7.22
N PHE A 257 1.80 42.42 -6.84
CA PHE A 257 2.69 43.57 -6.97
C PHE A 257 2.41 44.36 -8.26
N PRO A 258 2.21 45.69 -8.21
CA PRO A 258 1.98 46.51 -9.40
C PRO A 258 3.20 46.55 -10.35
N ASP A 259 4.32 45.93 -9.97
CA ASP A 259 5.56 45.85 -10.74
C ASP A 259 5.98 44.40 -11.08
N ASP A 260 5.04 43.44 -11.19
CA ASP A 260 5.34 42.14 -11.82
C ASP A 260 5.24 42.26 -13.35
N PRO A 261 6.35 42.18 -14.12
CA PRO A 261 6.33 42.27 -15.57
C PRO A 261 6.03 40.93 -16.27
N PHE A 262 5.48 39.93 -15.56
CA PHE A 262 5.09 38.62 -16.11
C PHE A 262 3.57 38.42 -16.19
#